data_AF-M2QWG9-F1
#
_entry.id   AF-M2QWG9-F1
#
_cell.length_a   1.000
_cell.length_b   1.000
_cell.length_c   1.000
_cell.angle_alpha   90.00
_cell.angle_beta   90.00
_cell.angle_gamma   90.00
#
_symmetry.space_group_name_H-M   'P 1'
#
loop_
_entity.id
_entity.type
_entity.pdbx_description
1 polymer ?
#
loop_
_entity_poly.entity_id
_entity_poly.type
_entity_poly.pdbx_seq_one_letter_code
_entity_poly.pdbx_strand_id
1 'polypeptide(L)'
;VKKGILLQLFGGTNKSIARGGGAGRPRYRGDINVLLVGDPGVSKSQILQYVHKIAPRGVYTSGKGSSAVGLTAYVTRDPDSKQLVLESGALVLSDGGVCCIDEFDKMSDAARSVLHEVMEQQTVSIAKAGIITTLNARTSILAAANPIGSRYNMN
;
A
#
# COMPACT_ATOMS: atom_id res chain seq x y z
N VAL A 1 6.01 7.48 -18.08
CA VAL A 1 5.87 7.67 -16.61
C VAL A 1 4.69 8.57 -16.24
N LYS A 2 4.71 9.89 -16.51
CA LYS A 2 3.66 10.83 -16.08
C LYS A 2 2.23 10.42 -16.47
N LYS A 3 2.01 9.95 -17.71
CA LYS A 3 0.70 9.45 -18.16
C LYS A 3 0.20 8.24 -17.34
N GLY A 4 1.09 7.33 -16.97
CA GLY A 4 0.74 6.15 -16.16
C GLY A 4 0.35 6.54 -14.73
N ILE A 5 1.06 7.48 -14.12
CA ILE A 5 0.73 8.04 -12.80
C ILE A 5 -0.61 8.78 -12.84
N LEU A 6 -0.88 9.52 -13.92
CA LEU A 6 -2.15 10.20 -14.09
C LEU A 6 -3.31 9.19 -14.18
N LEU A 7 -3.15 8.11 -14.95
CA LEU A 7 -4.14 7.01 -14.99
C LEU A 7 -4.34 6.34 -13.63
N GLN A 8 -3.26 6.20 -12.85
CA GLN A 8 -3.33 5.68 -11.48
C GLN A 8 -4.15 6.58 -10.55
N LEU A 9 -3.98 7.91 -10.64
CA LEU A 9 -4.72 8.89 -9.84
C LEU A 9 -6.22 8.93 -10.16
N PHE A 10 -6.59 8.73 -11.42
CA PHE A 10 -8.01 8.65 -11.80
C PHE A 10 -8.66 7.33 -11.35
N GLY A 11 -7.89 6.25 -11.28
CA GLY A 11 -8.39 4.93 -10.93
C GLY A 11 -9.32 4.33 -11.98
N GLY A 12 -9.70 3.07 -11.78
CA GLY A 12 -10.65 2.34 -12.63
C GLY A 12 -11.99 2.12 -11.94
N THR A 13 -12.97 1.63 -12.70
CA THR A 13 -14.28 1.27 -12.13
C THR A 13 -14.19 -0.07 -11.39
N ASN A 14 -14.38 -0.05 -10.08
CA ASN A 14 -14.55 -1.27 -9.28
C ASN A 14 -15.87 -1.95 -9.67
N LYS A 15 -15.79 -3.20 -10.17
CA LYS A 15 -16.99 -3.96 -10.56
C LYS A 15 -17.31 -5.01 -9.50
N SER A 16 -18.54 -4.99 -8.99
CA SER A 16 -19.10 -6.08 -8.19
C SER A 16 -20.01 -6.91 -9.10
N ILE A 17 -19.74 -8.21 -9.25
CA ILE A 17 -20.65 -9.08 -10.00
C ILE A 17 -21.93 -9.26 -9.19
N ALA A 18 -23.04 -8.67 -9.68
CA ALA A 18 -24.38 -8.97 -9.21
C ALA A 18 -24.92 -10.19 -9.98
N ARG A 19 -24.48 -11.40 -9.60
CA ARG A 19 -25.31 -12.60 -9.81
C ARG A 19 -26.13 -12.79 -8.53
N GLY A 20 -27.43 -13.03 -8.71
CA GLY A 20 -28.45 -12.88 -7.67
C GLY A 20 -28.20 -13.65 -6.37
N GLY A 21 -28.67 -13.05 -5.27
CA GLY A 21 -28.98 -13.71 -3.99
C GLY A 21 -27.81 -14.29 -3.17
N GLY A 22 -27.41 -13.59 -2.10
CA GLY A 22 -26.68 -14.19 -0.97
C GLY A 22 -25.16 -13.98 -0.93
N ALA A 23 -24.68 -13.65 0.27
CA ALA A 23 -23.31 -13.44 0.76
C ALA A 23 -22.10 -13.84 -0.12
N GLY A 24 -21.13 -12.92 -0.25
CA GLY A 24 -19.75 -13.22 -0.66
C GLY A 24 -19.41 -12.98 -2.14
N ARG A 25 -19.70 -11.78 -2.67
CA ARG A 25 -19.41 -11.44 -4.07
C ARG A 25 -17.90 -11.22 -4.30
N PRO A 26 -17.27 -11.86 -5.31
CA PRO A 26 -15.94 -11.49 -5.77
C PRO A 26 -15.94 -10.03 -6.25
N ARG A 27 -15.13 -9.19 -5.60
CA ARG A 27 -14.94 -7.78 -5.98
C ARG A 27 -13.81 -7.72 -6.99
N TYR A 28 -14.08 -7.20 -8.18
CA TYR A 28 -13.02 -6.93 -9.14
C TYR A 28 -12.38 -5.59 -8.83
N ARG A 29 -11.08 -5.65 -8.57
CA ARG A 29 -10.23 -4.50 -8.34
C ARG A 29 -10.12 -3.66 -9.62
N GLY A 30 -10.45 -2.37 -9.52
CA GLY A 30 -10.27 -1.36 -10.56
C GLY A 30 -9.03 -0.49 -10.35
N ASP A 31 -8.38 -0.57 -9.18
CA ASP A 31 -7.25 0.29 -8.83
C ASP A 31 -5.95 -0.22 -9.47
N ILE A 32 -5.21 0.66 -10.13
CA ILE A 32 -3.96 0.30 -10.81
C ILE A 32 -2.79 0.42 -9.83
N ASN A 33 -1.87 -0.55 -9.83
CA ASN A 33 -0.58 -0.44 -9.16
C ASN A 33 0.50 -0.09 -10.18
N VAL A 34 1.44 0.78 -9.79
CA VAL A 34 2.55 1.20 -10.65
C VAL A 34 3.88 1.03 -9.91
N LEU A 35 4.85 0.39 -10.56
CA LEU A 35 6.21 0.26 -10.08
C LEU A 35 7.16 1.04 -11.00
N LEU A 36 7.97 1.92 -10.42
CA LEU A 36 9.01 2.68 -11.10
C LEU A 36 10.37 2.07 -10.77
N VAL A 37 11.00 1.43 -11.76
CA VAL A 37 12.37 0.93 -11.65
C VAL A 37 13.28 1.80 -12.51
N GLY A 38 14.43 2.15 -11.98
CA GLY A 38 15.43 2.94 -12.72
C GLY A 38 16.70 3.11 -11.91
N ASP A 39 17.74 3.66 -12.52
CA ASP A 39 19.01 3.90 -11.85
C ASP A 39 18.88 4.97 -10.74
N PRO A 40 19.83 5.03 -9.79
CA PRO A 40 19.90 6.13 -8.82
C PRO A 40 19.98 7.49 -9.52
N GLY A 41 19.39 8.52 -8.92
CA GLY A 41 19.46 9.90 -9.44
C GLY A 41 18.44 10.26 -10.53
N VAL A 42 17.57 9.35 -10.97
CA VAL A 42 16.54 9.63 -11.99
C VAL A 42 15.26 10.29 -11.43
N SER A 43 15.35 10.97 -10.28
CA SER A 43 14.25 11.73 -9.64
C SER A 43 12.98 10.92 -9.30
N LYS A 44 13.07 9.59 -9.11
CA LYS A 44 11.91 8.74 -8.75
C LYS A 44 11.26 9.16 -7.44
N SER A 45 12.05 9.39 -6.40
CA SER A 45 11.57 9.85 -5.08
C SER A 45 10.87 11.21 -5.17
N GLN A 46 11.36 12.10 -6.04
CA GLN A 46 10.71 13.40 -6.28
C GLN A 46 9.32 13.24 -6.90
N ILE A 47 9.17 12.30 -7.83
CA ILE A 47 7.88 11.97 -8.44
C ILE A 47 6.92 11.41 -7.39
N LEU A 48 7.37 10.47 -6.55
CA LEU A 48 6.58 9.92 -5.44
C LEU A 48 6.09 11.01 -4.47
N GLN A 49 6.99 11.90 -4.04
CA GLN A 49 6.64 13.01 -3.14
C GLN A 49 5.64 13.97 -3.78
N TYR A 50 5.75 14.22 -5.09
CA TYR A 50 4.81 15.05 -5.82
C TYR A 50 3.42 14.41 -5.89
N VAL A 51 3.35 13.11 -6.17
CA VAL A 51 2.09 12.35 -6.20
C VAL A 51 1.45 12.31 -4.81
N HIS A 52 2.23 12.06 -3.76
CA HIS A 52 1.74 12.09 -2.38
C HIS A 52 1.06 13.41 -2.01
N LYS A 53 1.60 14.56 -2.46
CA LYS A 53 1.02 15.88 -2.20
C LYS A 53 -0.26 16.16 -3.00
N ILE A 54 -0.42 15.54 -4.16
CA ILE A 54 -1.58 15.76 -5.05
C ILE A 54 -2.71 14.78 -4.77
N ALA A 55 -2.37 13.54 -4.41
CA ALA A 55 -3.33 12.48 -4.21
C ALA A 55 -4.17 12.73 -2.94
N PRO A 56 -5.51 12.65 -3.03
CA PRO A 56 -6.35 12.62 -1.83
C PRO A 56 -6.02 11.37 -1.02
N ARG A 57 -5.74 11.54 0.28
CA ARG A 57 -5.26 10.46 1.17
C ARG A 57 -3.97 9.80 0.67
N GLY A 58 -3.08 10.58 0.06
CA GLY A 58 -1.73 10.15 -0.28
C GLY A 58 -0.94 9.87 1.00
N VAL A 59 -0.31 8.71 1.11
CA VAL A 59 0.65 8.40 2.19
C VAL A 59 2.00 8.10 1.56
N TYR A 60 3.06 8.72 2.07
CA TYR A 60 4.44 8.45 1.64
C TYR A 60 5.17 7.65 2.72
N THR A 61 5.83 6.57 2.31
CA THR A 61 6.63 5.74 3.21
C THR A 61 7.89 5.21 2.50
N SER A 62 8.97 5.02 3.25
CA SER A 62 10.19 4.37 2.74
C SER A 62 10.17 2.89 3.11
N GLY A 63 10.53 2.00 2.18
CA GLY A 63 10.61 0.56 2.39
C GLY A 63 11.63 0.17 3.47
N LYS A 64 12.66 0.99 3.69
CA LYS A 64 13.63 0.79 4.78
C LYS A 64 13.07 1.20 6.14
N GLY A 65 12.27 2.27 6.19
CA GLY A 65 11.61 2.76 7.41
C GLY A 65 10.28 2.05 7.73
N SER A 66 9.72 1.34 6.76
CA SER A 66 8.42 0.65 6.88
C SER A 66 8.60 -0.74 7.46
N SER A 67 8.17 -0.92 8.70
CA SER A 67 7.97 -2.26 9.26
C SER A 67 6.61 -2.80 8.83
N ALA A 68 6.43 -4.13 8.84
CA ALA A 68 5.14 -4.76 8.59
C ALA A 68 4.04 -4.22 9.52
N VAL A 69 4.42 -3.83 10.74
CA VAL A 69 3.56 -3.26 11.77
C VAL A 69 3.14 -1.83 11.41
N GLY A 70 4.06 -1.00 10.91
CA GLY A 70 3.75 0.37 10.47
C GLY A 70 2.90 0.44 9.20
N LEU A 71 2.98 -0.58 8.34
CA LEU A 71 2.14 -0.69 7.14
C LEU A 71 0.70 -1.14 7.45
N THR A 72 0.52 -2.07 8.38
CA THR A 72 -0.78 -2.70 8.70
C THR A 72 -1.54 -1.94 9.78
N ALA A 73 -1.32 -2.32 11.02
CA ALA A 73 -1.88 -1.78 12.23
C ALA A 73 -1.03 -2.30 13.39
N TYR A 74 -1.00 -1.53 14.47
CA TYR A 74 -0.35 -1.94 15.70
C TYR A 74 -1.30 -1.85 16.86
N VAL A 75 -1.04 -2.66 17.87
CA VAL A 75 -1.80 -2.65 19.11
C VAL A 75 -0.99 -1.84 20.11
N THR A 76 -1.58 -0.76 20.59
CA THR A 76 -1.05 0.02 21.71
C THR A 76 -1.92 -0.20 22.94
N ARG A 77 -1.38 0.07 24.12
CA ARG A 77 -2.16 0.08 25.36
C ARG A 77 -2.39 1.53 25.75
N ASP A 78 -3.64 1.92 25.81
CA ASP A 78 -4.01 3.26 26.27
C ASP A 78 -3.68 3.39 27.77
N PRO A 79 -2.86 4.38 28.17
CA PRO A 79 -2.47 4.56 29.57
C PRO A 79 -3.66 4.89 30.50
N ASP A 80 -4.72 5.52 29.97
CA ASP A 80 -5.86 5.95 30.78
C ASP A 80 -6.87 4.82 30.98
N SER A 81 -7.32 4.19 29.90
CA SER A 81 -8.30 3.08 29.97
C SER A 81 -7.69 1.72 30.29
N LYS A 82 -6.36 1.57 30.20
CA LYS A 82 -5.61 0.31 30.24
C LYS A 82 -6.05 -0.73 29.21
N GLN A 83 -6.91 -0.37 28.26
CA GLN A 83 -7.39 -1.24 27.20
C GLN A 83 -6.41 -1.29 26.03
N LEU A 84 -6.48 -2.38 25.27
CA LEU A 84 -5.72 -2.54 24.04
C LEU A 84 -6.48 -1.85 22.91
N VAL A 85 -5.83 -0.88 22.27
CA VAL A 85 -6.39 -0.10 21.16
C VAL A 85 -5.62 -0.47 19.90
N LEU A 86 -6.36 -0.64 18.80
CA LEU A 86 -5.79 -0.88 17.48
C LEU A 86 -5.59 0.44 16.75
N GLU A 87 -4.35 0.79 16.45
CA GLU A 87 -4.00 1.95 15.64
C GLU A 87 -3.75 1.56 14.18
N SER A 88 -4.26 2.39 13.27
CA SER A 88 -4.18 2.14 11.82
C SER A 88 -2.79 2.46 11.28
N GLY A 89 -2.26 1.56 10.45
CA GLY A 89 -1.01 1.76 9.73
C GLY A 89 -1.20 2.48 8.39
N ALA A 90 -0.08 2.70 7.69
CA ALA A 90 -0.02 3.49 6.46
C ALA A 90 -0.98 3.01 5.35
N LEU A 91 -1.14 1.69 5.18
CA LEU A 91 -2.00 1.12 4.14
C LEU A 91 -3.49 1.29 4.47
N VAL A 92 -3.86 1.18 5.75
CA VAL A 92 -5.25 1.38 6.17
C VAL A 92 -5.63 2.86 6.10
N LEU A 93 -4.70 3.75 6.47
CA LEU A 93 -4.90 5.20 6.40
C LEU A 93 -5.08 5.71 4.96
N SER A 94 -4.47 5.04 4.00
CA SER A 94 -4.56 5.39 2.57
C SER A 94 -5.75 4.72 1.85
N ASP A 95 -6.72 4.12 2.56
CA ASP A 95 -7.92 3.52 1.95
C ASP A 95 -8.65 4.51 1.02
N GLY A 96 -8.80 4.13 -0.25
CA GLY A 96 -9.37 4.95 -1.32
C GLY A 96 -8.43 6.00 -1.93
N GLY A 97 -7.15 6.00 -1.55
CA GLY A 97 -6.11 6.91 -2.04
C GLY A 97 -4.91 6.19 -2.64
N VAL A 98 -3.74 6.84 -2.57
CA VAL A 98 -2.47 6.32 -3.11
C VAL A 98 -1.44 6.16 -2.00
N CYS A 99 -0.89 4.96 -1.86
CA CYS A 99 0.26 4.70 -1.01
C CYS A 99 1.55 4.72 -1.85
N CYS A 100 2.41 5.70 -1.59
CA CYS A 100 3.70 5.88 -2.23
C CYS A 100 4.78 5.19 -1.39
N ILE A 101 5.45 4.18 -1.97
CA ILE A 101 6.51 3.41 -1.31
C ILE A 101 7.83 3.65 -2.04
N ASP A 102 8.80 4.30 -1.39
CA ASP A 102 10.16 4.42 -1.91
C ASP A 102 11.03 3.24 -1.45
N GLU A 103 12.17 2.99 -2.10
CA GLU A 103 13.10 1.92 -1.76
C GLU A 103 12.43 0.54 -1.58
N PHE A 104 11.53 0.20 -2.49
CA PHE A 104 10.78 -1.05 -2.44
C PHE A 104 11.68 -2.30 -2.43
N ASP A 105 12.89 -2.20 -2.99
CA ASP A 105 13.91 -3.25 -2.95
C ASP A 105 14.52 -3.49 -1.56
N LYS A 106 14.44 -2.51 -0.64
CA LYS A 106 14.99 -2.59 0.72
C LYS A 106 13.99 -3.06 1.77
N MET A 107 12.78 -3.41 1.35
CA MET A 107 11.73 -3.83 2.27
C MET A 107 11.96 -5.24 2.81
N SER A 108 11.64 -5.44 4.10
CA SER A 108 11.69 -6.76 4.76
C SER A 108 10.68 -7.75 4.18
N ASP A 109 10.96 -9.05 4.24
CA ASP A 109 10.07 -10.09 3.71
C ASP A 109 8.71 -10.13 4.42
N ALA A 110 8.66 -9.81 5.71
CA ALA A 110 7.40 -9.71 6.47
C ALA A 110 6.50 -8.58 5.93
N ALA A 111 7.08 -7.43 5.62
CA ALA A 111 6.34 -6.31 5.03
C ALA A 111 5.90 -6.63 3.59
N ARG A 112 6.72 -7.36 2.82
CA ARG A 112 6.36 -7.82 1.48
C ARG A 112 5.17 -8.78 1.50
N SER A 113 5.12 -9.72 2.45
CA SER A 113 4.01 -10.67 2.62
C SER A 113 2.67 -9.94 2.85
N VAL A 114 2.67 -8.96 3.75
CA VAL A 114 1.52 -8.08 3.99
C VAL A 114 1.10 -7.35 2.72
N LEU A 115 2.05 -6.78 1.98
CA LEU A 115 1.73 -6.06 0.76
C LEU A 115 1.10 -6.97 -0.30
N HIS A 116 1.52 -8.22 -0.41
CA HIS A 116 0.89 -9.18 -1.30
C HIS A 116 -0.58 -9.41 -0.94
N GLU A 117 -0.90 -9.54 0.36
CA GLU A 117 -2.28 -9.66 0.83
C GLU A 117 -3.12 -8.43 0.45
N VAL A 118 -2.60 -7.22 0.69
CA VAL A 118 -3.29 -5.97 0.37
C VAL A 118 -3.47 -5.78 -1.13
N MET A 119 -2.46 -6.13 -1.92
CA MET A 119 -2.51 -6.02 -3.38
C MET A 119 -3.52 -6.99 -4.00
N GLU A 120 -3.69 -8.16 -3.41
CA GLU A 120 -4.59 -9.21 -3.91
C GLU A 120 -6.02 -9.02 -3.41
N GLN A 121 -6.21 -8.91 -2.09
CA GLN A 121 -7.52 -8.91 -1.45
C GLN A 121 -8.07 -7.51 -1.18
N GLN A 122 -7.24 -6.45 -1.26
CA GLN A 122 -7.57 -5.09 -0.84
C GLN A 122 -8.03 -4.99 0.63
N THR A 123 -7.58 -5.94 1.46
CA THR A 123 -7.86 -6.05 2.89
C THR A 123 -6.60 -6.46 3.64
N VAL A 124 -6.53 -6.10 4.91
CA VAL A 124 -5.50 -6.56 5.85
C VAL A 124 -6.17 -7.36 6.95
N SER A 125 -5.78 -8.61 7.12
CA SER A 125 -6.17 -9.43 8.27
C SER A 125 -5.20 -9.23 9.44
N ILE A 126 -5.75 -8.92 10.61
CA ILE A 126 -4.97 -8.71 11.84
C ILE A 126 -5.51 -9.64 12.92
N ALA A 127 -4.62 -10.48 13.45
CA ALA A 127 -4.86 -11.32 14.62
C ALA A 127 -3.75 -11.06 15.64
N LYS A 128 -3.93 -10.08 16.53
CA LYS A 128 -2.93 -9.70 17.55
C LYS A 128 -3.60 -9.33 18.86
N ALA A 129 -2.98 -9.73 19.98
CA ALA A 129 -3.40 -9.37 21.33
C ALA A 129 -4.91 -9.60 21.62
N GLY A 130 -5.47 -10.70 21.09
CA GLY A 130 -6.89 -11.05 21.24
C GLY A 130 -7.84 -10.32 20.28
N ILE A 131 -7.35 -9.38 19.47
CA ILE A 131 -8.14 -8.66 18.46
C ILE A 131 -7.99 -9.39 17.12
N ILE A 132 -9.09 -9.97 16.64
CA ILE A 132 -9.19 -10.60 15.31
C ILE A 132 -10.11 -9.72 14.48
N THR A 133 -9.53 -8.95 13.57
CA THR A 133 -10.29 -8.02 12.71
C THR A 133 -9.70 -7.97 11.32
N THR A 134 -10.55 -7.66 10.34
CA THR A 134 -10.16 -7.43 8.95
C THR A 134 -10.43 -5.97 8.62
N LEU A 135 -9.38 -5.27 8.20
CA LEU A 135 -9.46 -3.85 7.81
C LEU A 135 -9.42 -3.74 6.29
N ASN A 136 -10.24 -2.86 5.74
CA ASN A 136 -10.19 -2.56 4.31
C ASN A 136 -9.00 -1.66 4.00
N ALA A 137 -8.26 -1.99 2.96
CA ALA A 137 -7.11 -1.23 2.46
C ALA A 137 -7.18 -1.16 0.93
N ARG A 138 -8.21 -0.51 0.40
CA ARG A 138 -8.43 -0.32 -1.05
C ARG A 138 -7.54 0.80 -1.54
N THR A 139 -6.25 0.53 -1.55
CA THR A 139 -5.23 1.53 -1.88
C THR A 139 -4.60 1.20 -3.21
N SER A 140 -4.25 2.24 -3.95
CA SER A 140 -3.38 2.11 -5.11
C SER A 140 -1.93 2.28 -4.66
N ILE A 141 -1.06 1.35 -5.03
CA ILE A 141 0.35 1.38 -4.65
C ILE A 141 1.17 1.99 -5.80
N LEU A 142 1.88 3.06 -5.50
CA LEU A 142 2.94 3.61 -6.33
C LEU A 142 4.28 3.29 -5.67
N ALA A 143 5.07 2.40 -6.25
CA ALA A 143 6.35 1.99 -5.69
C ALA A 143 7.52 2.49 -6.54
N ALA A 144 8.66 2.80 -5.91
CA ALA A 144 9.95 2.94 -6.60
C ALA A 144 10.96 1.93 -6.08
N ALA A 145 11.71 1.32 -7.00
CA ALA A 145 12.77 0.38 -6.71
C ALA A 145 14.04 0.73 -7.49
N ASN A 146 15.18 0.27 -6.97
CA ASN A 146 16.46 0.31 -7.68
C ASN A 146 16.80 -1.08 -8.25
N PRO A 147 17.46 -1.16 -9.41
CA PRO A 147 17.99 -2.43 -9.91
C PRO A 147 19.08 -2.97 -8.98
N ILE A 148 19.29 -4.29 -9.05
CA ILE A 148 20.34 -4.98 -8.30
C ILE A 148 21.70 -4.39 -8.70
N GLY A 149 22.50 -3.97 -7.73
CA GLY A 149 23.81 -3.35 -8.00
C GLY A 149 23.77 -1.90 -8.47
N SER A 150 22.62 -1.22 -8.39
CA SER A 150 22.47 0.22 -8.72
C SER A 150 22.75 0.59 -10.19
N ARG A 151 22.87 -0.39 -11.07
CA ARG A 151 22.93 -0.20 -12.53
C ARG A 151 22.16 -1.31 -13.22
N TYR A 152 21.37 -0.94 -14.22
CA TYR A 152 20.78 -1.91 -15.12
C TYR A 152 21.87 -2.58 -15.96
N ASN A 153 22.04 -3.89 -15.84
CA ASN A 153 22.93 -4.63 -16.74
C ASN A 153 22.14 -4.92 -18.02
N MET A 154 22.61 -4.39 -19.15
CA MET A 154 21.90 -4.48 -20.44
C MET A 154 22.32 -5.73 -21.25
N ASN A 155 23.17 -6.57 -20.65
CA ASN A 155 23.76 -7.78 -21.24
C ASN A 155 23.20 -9.05 -20.58
#